data_AF-A0A6G3XUN7-F1
#
_entry.id   AF-A0A6G3XUN7-F1
#
_cell.length_a   1.000
_cell.length_b   1.000
_cell.length_c   1.000
_cell.angle_alpha   90.00
_cell.angle_beta   90.00
_cell.angle_gamma   90.00
#
_symmetry.space_group_name_H-M   'P 1'
#
loop_
_entity.id
_entity.type
_entity.pdbx_description
1 polymer ?
#
loop_
_entity_poly.entity_id
_entity_poly.type
_entity_poly.pdbx_seq_one_letter_code
_entity_poly.pdbx_strand_id
1 'polypeptide(L)'
;PGTFYWAHATFFMLTVQVAERFGGGLTEAQRHTLFDEHVRWYALYGLSMKPVPRTWEDFQRYWDHMCADVLEDNRPTRDVLNMRRIAKPPLLRLLPS
;
A
#
# COMPACT_ATOMS: atom_id res chain seq x y z
N PRO A 1 -13.09 -0.78 -9.93
CA PRO A 1 -12.21 0.42 -9.84
C PRO A 1 -11.66 0.72 -8.42
N GLY A 2 -11.46 -0.30 -7.57
CA GLY A 2 -10.85 -0.14 -6.23
C GLY A 2 -9.33 -0.37 -6.19
N THR A 3 -8.73 -0.84 -7.29
CA THR A 3 -7.33 -1.28 -7.36
C THR A 3 -6.32 -0.19 -7.01
N PHE A 4 -6.59 1.08 -7.39
CA PHE A 4 -5.68 2.20 -7.08
C PHE A 4 -5.63 2.51 -5.59
N TYR A 5 -6.76 2.42 -4.88
CA TYR A 5 -6.76 2.63 -3.44
C TYR A 5 -6.06 1.49 -2.71
N TRP A 6 -6.29 0.23 -3.13
CA TRP A 6 -5.57 -0.92 -2.58
C TRP A 6 -4.05 -0.77 -2.67
N ALA A 7 -3.53 -0.37 -3.84
CA ALA A 7 -2.09 -0.15 -4.01
C ALA A 7 -1.54 0.94 -3.08
N HIS A 8 -2.32 2.00 -2.79
CA HIS A 8 -1.89 3.03 -1.85
C HIS A 8 -1.99 2.56 -0.39
N ALA A 9 -3.03 1.80 -0.05
CA ALA A 9 -3.25 1.23 1.27
C ALA A 9 -2.11 0.31 1.71
N THR A 10 -1.48 -0.43 0.80
CA THR A 10 -0.32 -1.28 1.12
C THR A 10 0.92 -0.45 1.49
N PHE A 11 1.16 0.71 0.86
CA PHE A 11 2.24 1.62 1.26
C PHE A 11 2.01 2.24 2.64
N PHE A 12 0.77 2.65 2.90
CA PHE A 12 0.37 3.13 4.23
C PHE A 12 0.58 2.05 5.29
N MET A 13 0.11 0.81 5.06
CA MET A 13 0.29 -0.27 6.01
C MET A 13 1.73 -0.70 6.21
N LEU A 14 2.56 -0.62 5.17
CA LEU A 14 4.01 -0.78 5.33
C LEU A 14 4.57 0.25 6.31
N THR A 15 4.15 1.51 6.20
CA THR A 15 4.60 2.60 7.08
C THR A 15 4.20 2.34 8.53
N VAL A 16 2.95 1.94 8.77
CA VAL A 16 2.47 1.55 10.11
C VAL A 16 3.30 0.40 10.67
N GLN A 17 3.51 -0.67 9.90
CA GLN A 17 4.25 -1.85 10.35
C GLN A 17 5.73 -1.54 10.65
N VAL A 18 6.36 -0.65 9.88
CA VAL A 18 7.74 -0.22 10.14
C VAL A 18 7.82 0.59 11.44
N ALA A 19 6.88 1.51 11.66
CA ALA A 19 6.82 2.28 12.90
C ALA A 19 6.59 1.38 14.14
N GLU A 20 5.71 0.38 14.02
CA GLU A 20 5.45 -0.58 15.10
C GLU A 20 6.68 -1.43 15.43
N ARG A 21 7.38 -1.95 14.42
CA ARG A 21 8.47 -2.92 14.61
C ARG A 21 9.82 -2.27 14.88
N PHE A 22 10.07 -1.08 14.35
CA PHE A 22 11.38 -0.43 14.38
C PHE A 22 11.36 0.98 14.99
N GLY A 23 10.18 1.60 15.13
CA GLY A 23 10.01 2.95 15.67
C GLY A 23 9.66 3.00 17.16
N GLY A 24 9.62 1.86 17.86
CA GLY A 24 9.26 1.80 19.28
C GLY A 24 7.76 1.65 19.56
N GLY A 25 6.95 1.37 18.54
CA GLY A 25 5.51 1.19 18.66
C GLY A 25 4.71 2.46 18.37
N LEU A 26 3.42 2.30 18.02
CA LEU A 26 2.47 3.41 17.95
C LEU A 26 1.42 3.30 19.06
N THR A 27 0.98 4.44 19.57
CA THR A 27 -0.26 4.53 20.35
C THR A 27 -1.48 4.52 19.44
N GLU A 28 -2.65 4.25 20.00
CA GLU A 28 -3.90 4.26 19.22
C GLU A 28 -4.16 5.64 18.60
N ALA A 29 -3.97 6.71 19.37
CA ALA A 29 -4.13 8.08 18.88
C ALA A 29 -3.19 8.39 17.70
N GLN A 30 -1.97 7.87 17.72
CA GLN A 30 -1.01 8.02 16.61
C GLN A 30 -1.45 7.23 15.37
N ARG A 31 -2.00 6.02 15.54
CA ARG A 31 -2.57 5.25 14.43
C ARG A 31 -3.72 5.98 13.76
N HIS A 32 -4.64 6.55 14.53
CA HIS A 32 -5.72 7.38 14.01
C HIS A 32 -5.20 8.62 13.27
N THR A 33 -4.21 9.30 13.83
CA THR A 33 -3.60 10.48 13.18
C THR A 33 -2.94 10.11 11.86
N LEU A 34 -2.13 9.05 11.85
CA LEU A 34 -1.48 8.54 10.64
C LEU A 34 -2.50 8.12 9.59
N PHE A 35 -3.61 7.51 10.02
CA PHE A 35 -4.71 7.18 9.12
C PHE A 35 -5.33 8.44 8.50
N ASP A 36 -5.65 9.47 9.28
CA ASP A 36 -6.22 10.70 8.73
C ASP A 36 -5.26 11.39 7.75
N GLU A 37 -3.96 11.35 8.02
CA GLU A 37 -2.92 11.85 7.13
C GLU A 37 -2.86 11.04 5.81
N HIS A 38 -2.93 9.71 5.89
CA HIS A 38 -2.95 8.86 4.70
C HIS A 38 -4.16 9.17 3.80
N VAL A 39 -5.36 9.40 4.38
CA VAL A 39 -6.56 9.73 3.60
C VAL A 39 -6.36 11.05 2.87
N ARG A 40 -5.79 12.06 3.56
CA ARG A 40 -5.49 13.36 2.96
C ARG A 40 -4.48 13.24 1.82
N TRP A 41 -3.42 12.45 2.00
CA TRP A 41 -2.43 12.21 0.95
C TRP A 41 -3.02 11.50 -0.27
N TYR A 42 -3.87 10.49 -0.08
CA TYR A 42 -4.54 9.82 -1.19
C TYR A 42 -5.48 10.78 -1.95
N ALA A 43 -6.18 11.68 -1.25
CA ALA A 43 -7.05 12.68 -1.87
C ALA A 43 -6.28 13.62 -2.82
N LEU A 44 -5.00 13.87 -2.58
CA LEU A 44 -4.16 14.68 -3.46
C LEU A 44 -3.92 14.05 -4.84
N TYR A 45 -4.17 12.74 -4.99
CA TYR A 45 -4.03 12.07 -6.29
C TYR A 45 -5.19 12.39 -7.25
N GLY A 46 -6.27 13.05 -6.77
CA GLY A 46 -7.43 13.41 -7.58
C GLY A 46 -8.27 12.22 -8.06
N LEU A 47 -8.06 11.04 -7.46
CA LEU A 47 -8.81 9.82 -7.76
C LEU A 47 -10.10 9.74 -6.93
N SER A 48 -10.97 8.79 -7.27
CA SER A 48 -12.21 8.59 -6.53
C SER A 48 -11.93 8.21 -5.07
N MET A 49 -12.58 8.92 -4.14
CA MET A 49 -12.54 8.64 -2.70
C MET A 49 -13.58 7.61 -2.25
N LYS A 50 -14.45 7.14 -3.14
CA LYS A 50 -15.49 6.13 -2.83
C LYS A 50 -14.94 4.83 -2.19
N PRO A 51 -13.79 4.28 -2.59
CA PRO A 51 -13.25 3.05 -1.99
C PRO A 51 -12.50 3.29 -0.66
N VAL A 52 -12.33 4.54 -0.22
CA VAL A 52 -11.53 4.89 0.96
C VAL A 52 -12.36 4.70 2.24
N PRO A 53 -11.91 3.89 3.21
CA PRO A 53 -12.52 3.77 4.53
C PRO A 53 -12.59 5.12 5.25
N ARG A 54 -13.59 5.29 6.13
CA ARG A 54 -13.84 6.57 6.81
C ARG A 54 -13.14 6.70 8.16
N THR A 55 -12.80 5.56 8.77
CA THR A 55 -12.12 5.50 10.06
C THR A 55 -11.01 4.46 10.03
N TRP A 56 -10.13 4.52 11.02
CA TRP A 56 -9.07 3.55 11.21
C TRP A 56 -9.63 2.11 11.37
N GLU A 57 -10.72 1.94 12.09
CA GLU A 57 -11.36 0.64 12.30
C GLU A 57 -12.03 0.12 11.01
N ASP A 58 -12.67 1.00 10.24
CA ASP A 58 -13.18 0.66 8.90
C ASP A 58 -12.03 0.19 8.00
N PHE A 59 -10.87 0.84 8.13
CA PHE A 59 -9.68 0.48 7.37
C PHE A 59 -9.10 -0.87 7.79
N GLN A 60 -9.04 -1.18 9.08
CA GLN A 60 -8.61 -2.50 9.55
C GLN A 60 -9.49 -3.60 8.97
N ARG A 61 -10.82 -3.43 8.99
CA ARG A 61 -11.74 -4.40 8.38
C ARG A 61 -11.57 -4.51 6.87
N TYR A 62 -11.37 -3.38 6.19
CA TYR A 62 -11.06 -3.36 4.76
C TYR A 62 -9.76 -4.12 4.47
N TRP A 63 -8.70 -3.88 5.24
CA TRP A 63 -7.41 -4.54 5.09
C TRP A 63 -7.54 -6.05 5.29
N ASP A 64 -8.20 -6.48 6.36
CA ASP A 64 -8.42 -7.88 6.67
C ASP A 64 -9.21 -8.58 5.55
N HIS A 65 -10.28 -7.97 5.06
CA HIS A 65 -11.05 -8.49 3.92
C HIS A 65 -10.20 -8.58 2.65
N MET A 66 -9.43 -7.53 2.33
CA MET A 66 -8.58 -7.55 1.15
C MET A 66 -7.54 -8.67 1.23
N CYS A 67 -6.93 -8.86 2.40
CA CYS A 67 -5.94 -9.91 2.63
C CYS A 67 -6.53 -11.32 2.65
N ALA A 68 -7.69 -11.51 3.26
CA ALA A 68 -8.30 -12.84 3.47
C ALA A 68 -9.11 -13.32 2.25
N ASP A 69 -9.81 -12.41 1.59
CA ASP A 69 -10.87 -12.77 0.63
C ASP A 69 -10.61 -12.26 -0.80
N VAL A 70 -9.74 -11.27 -0.99
CA VAL A 70 -9.55 -10.61 -2.31
C VAL A 70 -8.18 -10.88 -2.93
N LEU A 71 -7.15 -11.11 -2.12
CA LEU A 71 -5.83 -11.51 -2.62
C LEU A 71 -5.90 -12.94 -3.19
N GLU A 72 -6.34 -13.06 -4.44
CA GLU A 72 -6.18 -14.26 -5.24
C GLU A 72 -4.76 -14.30 -5.82
N ASP A 73 -4.02 -15.40 -5.59
CA ASP A 73 -2.76 -15.72 -6.28
C ASP A 73 -3.06 -16.03 -7.76
N ASN A 74 -3.26 -14.98 -8.55
CA ASN A 74 -3.46 -15.07 -10.00
C ASN A 74 -2.13 -14.89 -10.75
N ARG A 75 -1.98 -15.59 -11.89
CA ARG A 75 -0.74 -15.59 -12.72
C ARG A 75 -0.16 -14.19 -13.01
N PRO A 76 -0.96 -13.13 -13.26
CA PRO A 76 -0.43 -11.77 -13.43
C PRO A 76 0.31 -11.21 -12.20
N THR A 77 -0.10 -11.57 -10.98
CA THR A 77 0.58 -11.17 -9.73
C THR A 77 1.94 -11.86 -9.58
N ARG A 78 2.05 -13.12 -10.03
CA ARG A 78 3.33 -13.86 -10.11
C ARG A 78 4.27 -13.28 -11.17
N ASP A 79 3.75 -12.71 -12.24
CA ASP A 79 4.55 -12.04 -13.27
C ASP A 79 5.16 -10.71 -12.78
N VAL A 80 4.46 -9.95 -11.93
CA VAL A 80 5.03 -8.75 -11.27
C VAL A 80 6.13 -9.12 -10.26
N LEU A 81 5.97 -10.24 -9.53
CA LEU A 81 7.00 -10.78 -8.62
C LEU A 81 8.22 -11.37 -9.34
N ASN A 82 8.14 -11.57 -10.67
CA ASN A 82 9.27 -11.98 -11.51
C ASN A 82 10.20 -10.78 -11.83
N MET A 83 10.88 -10.28 -10.80
CA MET A 83 11.90 -9.21 -10.91
C MET A 83 13.05 -9.56 -11.87
N ARG A 84 13.21 -10.84 -12.25
CA ARG A 84 14.17 -11.31 -13.27
C ARG A 84 13.78 -10.96 -14.72
N ARG A 85 12.52 -10.58 -14.98
CA ARG A 85 12.01 -10.26 -16.34
C ARG A 85 11.74 -8.78 -16.58
N ILE A 86 11.92 -7.92 -15.58
CA ILE A 86 11.94 -6.47 -15.81
C ILE A 86 13.24 -6.18 -16.56
N ALA A 87 13.14 -5.99 -17.88
CA ALA A 87 14.29 -5.61 -18.69
C ALA A 87 14.92 -4.36 -18.07
N LYS A 88 16.24 -4.40 -17.84
CA LYS A 88 17.00 -3.23 -17.39
C LYS A 88 16.64 -2.05 -18.31
N PRO A 89 16.24 -0.89 -17.76
CA PRO A 89 16.12 0.34 -18.53
C PRO A 89 17.37 0.48 -19.43
N PRO A 90 17.21 0.82 -20.72
CA PRO A 90 18.34 0.88 -21.66
C PRO A 90 19.47 1.81 -21.18
N LEU A 91 19.15 2.77 -20.32
CA LEU A 91 20.10 3.69 -19.68
C LEU A 91 21.10 3.02 -18.71
N LEU A 92 20.81 1.83 -18.18
CA LEU A 92 21.73 1.10 -17.28
C LEU A 92 22.83 0.30 -18.03
N ARG A 93 22.88 0.36 -19.37
CA ARG A 93 23.99 -0.20 -20.17
C ARG A 93 25.25 0.67 -20.18
N LEU A 94 25.18 1.90 -19.68
CA LEU A 94 26.27 2.89 -19.75
C LEU A 94 27.12 2.97 -18.46
N LEU A 95 26.82 2.16 -17.44
CA LEU A 95 27.65 2.12 -16.24
C LEU A 95 28.83 1.16 -16.45
N PRO A 96 30.08 1.61 -16.21
CA PRO A 96 31.25 0.73 -16.28
C PRO A 96 31.18 -0.36 -15.19
N SER A 97 31.76 -1.52 -15.52
CA SER A 97 31.79 -2.74 -14.68
C SER A 97 32.57 -2.57 -13.39
#